data_AF-A0A952CTP8-F1
#
_entry.id   AF-A0A952CTP8-F1
#
_cell.length_a   1.000
_cell.length_b   1.000
_cell.length_c   1.000
_cell.angle_alpha   90.00
_cell.angle_beta   90.00
_cell.angle_gamma   90.00
#
_symmetry.space_group_name_H-M   'P 1'
#
loop_
_entity.id
_entity.type
_entity.pdbx_description
1 polymer ?
#
loop_
_entity_poly.entity_id
_entity_poly.type
_entity_poly.pdbx_seq_one_letter_code
_entity_poly.pdbx_strand_id
1 'polypeptide(L)'
;MIRNLIIEMAPALILVLIALFAIVKVSIISVSLHKNYFSLFFNSLLFFNRVTIRNTFHEKLKAYYKKSNKVNAIFYVLIVIVLALYLLMKAI
;
A
#
# COMPACT_ATOMS: atom_id res chain seq x y z
N MET A 1 29.72 -9.57 -0.66
CA MET A 1 29.14 -9.21 0.66
C MET A 1 27.85 -8.43 0.53
N ILE A 2 27.84 -7.26 -0.13
CA ILE A 2 26.62 -6.44 -0.30
C ILE A 2 25.48 -7.20 -1.01
N ARG A 3 25.79 -7.97 -2.06
CA ARG A 3 24.82 -8.83 -2.78
C ARG A 3 24.08 -9.80 -1.84
N ASN A 4 24.81 -10.58 -1.04
CA ASN A 4 24.22 -11.56 -0.13
C ASN A 4 23.36 -10.88 0.95
N LEU A 5 23.84 -9.74 1.49
CA LEU A 5 23.07 -8.95 2.44
C LEU A 5 21.71 -8.50 1.85
N ILE A 6 21.70 -8.03 0.59
CA ILE A 6 20.46 -7.63 -0.09
C ILE A 6 19.53 -8.83 -0.28
N ILE A 7 20.05 -9.98 -0.71
CA ILE A 7 19.25 -11.19 -0.97
C ILE A 7 18.63 -11.72 0.34
N GLU A 8 19.37 -11.71 1.45
CA GLU A 8 18.90 -12.18 2.75
C GLU A 8 17.89 -11.21 3.39
N MET A 9 18.13 -9.89 3.27
CA MET A 9 17.28 -8.89 3.91
C MET A 9 16.03 -8.52 3.10
N ALA A 10 16.03 -8.68 1.77
CA ALA A 10 14.91 -8.30 0.92
C ALA A 10 13.56 -8.94 1.33
N PRO A 11 13.46 -10.25 1.64
CA PRO A 11 12.22 -10.84 2.13
C PRO A 11 11.71 -10.19 3.42
N ALA A 12 12.60 -9.93 4.38
CA ALA A 12 12.24 -9.25 5.63
C ALA A 12 11.77 -7.82 5.38
N LEU A 13 12.44 -7.09 4.48
CA LEU A 13 12.06 -5.73 4.09
C LEU A 13 10.68 -5.69 3.43
N ILE A 14 10.36 -6.65 2.56
CA ILE A 14 9.03 -6.78 1.94
C ILE A 14 7.95 -7.00 3.01
N LEU A 15 8.19 -7.90 3.97
CA LEU A 15 7.26 -8.13 5.07
C LEU A 15 7.04 -6.87 5.92
N VAL A 16 8.12 -6.14 6.23
CA VAL A 16 8.05 -4.87 6.95
C VAL A 16 7.23 -3.83 6.18
N LEU A 17 7.41 -3.73 4.85
CA LEU A 17 6.61 -2.85 4.00
C LEU A 17 5.13 -3.23 4.00
N ILE A 18 4.80 -4.52 3.95
CA ILE A 18 3.41 -5.01 4.01
C ILE A 18 2.77 -4.68 5.36
N ALA A 19 3.50 -4.90 6.47
CA ALA A 19 3.01 -4.57 7.81
C ALA A 19 2.77 -3.07 7.98
N LEU A 20 3.73 -2.23 7.57
CA LEU A 20 3.58 -0.77 7.56
C LEU A 20 2.40 -0.32 6.71
N PHE A 21 2.22 -0.91 5.53
CA PHE A 21 1.09 -0.62 4.66
C PHE A 21 -0.24 -0.92 5.35
N ALA A 22 -0.37 -2.09 5.97
CA ALA A 22 -1.58 -2.49 6.69
C ALA A 22 -1.89 -1.52 7.85
N ILE A 23 -0.88 -1.18 8.67
CA ILE A 23 -1.03 -0.22 9.77
C ILE A 23 -1.53 1.13 9.26
N VAL A 24 -0.86 1.69 8.24
CA VAL A 24 -1.24 2.99 7.65
C VAL A 24 -2.68 2.96 7.15
N LYS A 25 -3.10 1.88 6.49
CA LYS A 25 -4.47 1.73 6.01
C LYS A 25 -5.50 1.68 7.13
N VAL A 26 -5.25 0.87 8.16
CA VAL A 26 -6.13 0.79 9.33
C VAL A 26 -6.24 2.15 10.01
N SER A 27 -5.13 2.87 10.21
CA SER A 27 -5.14 4.21 10.80
C SER A 27 -5.93 5.23 9.96
N ILE A 28 -5.86 5.15 8.62
CA ILE A 28 -6.63 6.06 7.76
C ILE A 28 -8.13 5.77 7.88
N ILE A 29 -8.52 4.50 7.92
CA ILE A 29 -9.93 4.08 8.06
C ILE A 29 -10.46 4.51 9.43
N SER A 30 -9.72 4.24 10.50
CA SER A 30 -10.14 4.55 11.88
C SER A 30 -10.35 6.04 12.12
N VAL A 31 -9.57 6.91 11.47
CA VAL A 31 -9.74 8.36 11.60
C VAL A 31 -10.89 8.90 10.74
N SER A 32 -11.17 8.27 9.58
CA SER A 32 -12.01 8.89 8.55
C SER A 32 -13.44 8.31 8.48
N LEU A 33 -13.59 7.00 8.72
CA LEU A 33 -14.79 6.22 8.40
C LEU A 33 -14.97 5.15 9.49
N HIS A 34 -15.56 5.51 10.63
CA HIS A 34 -15.77 4.65 11.80
C HIS A 34 -16.74 3.45 11.60
N LYS A 35 -17.03 3.03 10.36
CA LYS A 35 -17.95 1.93 10.05
C LYS A 35 -17.37 1.02 8.95
N ASN A 36 -17.67 -0.28 8.99
CA ASN A 36 -17.27 -1.29 7.99
C ASN A 36 -15.75 -1.42 7.77
N TYR A 37 -14.97 -1.46 8.85
CA TYR A 37 -13.49 -1.52 8.84
C TYR A 37 -12.89 -2.57 7.90
N PHE A 38 -13.32 -3.83 8.03
CA PHE A 38 -12.78 -4.94 7.23
C PHE A 38 -13.06 -4.75 5.74
N SER A 39 -14.31 -4.46 5.37
CA SER A 39 -14.70 -4.23 3.98
C SER A 39 -13.96 -3.02 3.39
N LEU A 40 -13.84 -1.92 4.15
CA LEU A 40 -13.09 -0.75 3.71
C LEU A 40 -11.60 -1.04 3.55
N PHE A 41 -11.01 -1.88 4.40
CA PHE A 41 -9.60 -2.27 4.31
C PHE A 41 -9.32 -3.07 3.04
N PHE A 42 -10.08 -4.14 2.79
CA PHE A 42 -9.87 -4.96 1.59
C PHE A 42 -10.14 -4.18 0.31
N ASN A 43 -11.20 -3.36 0.28
CA ASN A 43 -11.46 -2.47 -0.86
C ASN A 43 -10.36 -1.41 -1.03
N SER A 44 -9.69 -1.00 0.05
CA SER A 44 -8.59 -0.04 -0.01
C SER A 44 -7.35 -0.58 -0.70
N LEU A 45 -7.20 -1.90 -0.82
CA LEU A 45 -6.09 -2.52 -1.54
C LEU A 45 -6.16 -2.17 -3.03
N LEU A 46 -7.36 -1.95 -3.56
CA LEU A 46 -7.56 -1.60 -4.96
C LEU A 46 -7.44 -0.09 -5.18
N PHE A 47 -7.11 0.29 -6.41
CA PHE A 47 -7.18 1.68 -6.85
C PHE A 47 -8.60 2.04 -7.29
N PHE A 48 -9.16 3.08 -6.69
CA PHE A 48 -10.40 3.66 -7.17
C PHE A 48 -10.13 4.58 -8.37
N ASN A 49 -10.85 4.38 -9.47
CA ASN A 49 -10.69 5.23 -10.65
C ASN A 49 -11.22 6.66 -10.38
N ARG A 50 -10.83 7.63 -11.24
CA ARG A 50 -11.23 9.04 -11.07
C ARG A 50 -12.74 9.24 -11.14
N VAL A 51 -13.46 8.44 -11.95
CA VAL A 51 -14.91 8.52 -12.13
C VAL A 51 -15.64 8.10 -10.86
N THR A 52 -15.25 6.98 -10.25
CA THR A 52 -15.77 6.48 -8.98
C THR A 52 -15.57 7.50 -7.86
N ILE A 53 -14.39 8.11 -7.77
CA ILE A 53 -14.10 9.15 -6.77
C ILE A 53 -14.98 10.39 -7.01
N ARG A 54 -15.17 10.82 -8.27
CA ARG A 54 -16.00 11.98 -8.60
C ARG A 54 -17.47 11.74 -8.29
N ASN A 55 -17.96 10.52 -8.54
CA ASN A 55 -19.34 10.12 -8.31
C ASN A 55 -19.61 9.72 -6.84
N THR A 56 -18.62 9.82 -5.96
CA THR A 56 -18.81 9.59 -4.52
C THR A 56 -19.39 10.85 -3.87
N PHE A 57 -20.64 10.78 -3.42
CA PHE A 57 -21.36 11.91 -2.80
C PHE A 57 -20.85 12.27 -1.39
N HIS A 58 -20.30 11.30 -0.66
CA HIS A 58 -19.76 11.56 0.68
C HIS A 58 -18.35 12.14 0.61
N GLU A 59 -18.19 13.42 0.94
CA GLU A 59 -16.89 14.11 0.90
C GLU A 59 -15.79 13.43 1.76
N LYS A 60 -16.14 12.89 2.94
CA LYS A 60 -15.20 12.11 3.77
C LYS A 60 -14.71 10.84 3.07
N LEU A 61 -15.61 10.13 2.38
CA LEU A 61 -15.30 8.91 1.64
C LEU A 61 -14.47 9.21 0.39
N LYS A 62 -14.76 10.32 -0.29
CA LYS A 62 -14.00 10.82 -1.44
C LYS A 62 -12.58 11.22 -1.05
N ALA A 63 -12.40 11.93 0.07
CA ALA A 63 -11.09 12.25 0.62
C ALA A 63 -10.31 10.98 1.00
N TYR A 64 -10.99 10.02 1.62
CA TYR A 64 -10.44 8.69 1.92
C TYR A 64 -9.95 7.97 0.67
N TYR A 65 -10.75 7.87 -0.40
CA TYR A 65 -10.32 7.20 -1.65
C TYR A 65 -9.10 7.87 -2.28
N LYS A 66 -9.05 9.20 -2.31
CA LYS A 66 -7.88 9.94 -2.82
C LYS A 66 -6.63 9.65 -1.99
N LYS A 67 -6.73 9.67 -0.66
CA LYS A 67 -5.60 9.39 0.25
C LYS A 67 -5.17 7.92 0.14
N SER A 68 -6.13 7.00 0.12
CA SER A 68 -5.94 5.57 -0.04
C SER A 68 -5.17 5.22 -1.32
N ASN A 69 -5.54 5.81 -2.46
CA ASN A 69 -4.82 5.62 -3.71
C ASN A 69 -3.38 6.14 -3.67
N LYS A 70 -3.13 7.29 -3.04
CA LYS A 70 -1.76 7.81 -2.88
C LYS A 70 -0.88 6.85 -2.07
N VAL A 71 -1.42 6.31 -0.96
CA VAL A 71 -0.72 5.32 -0.14
C VAL A 71 -0.45 4.04 -0.94
N ASN A 72 -1.42 3.53 -1.69
CA ASN A 72 -1.21 2.37 -2.56
C ASN A 72 -0.07 2.61 -3.55
N ALA A 73 -0.06 3.78 -4.21
CA ALA A 73 0.98 4.09 -5.19
C ALA A 73 2.37 4.07 -4.55
N ILE A 74 2.55 4.71 -3.39
CA ILE A 74 3.84 4.74 -2.70
C ILE A 74 4.32 3.33 -2.34
N PHE A 75 3.47 2.54 -1.67
CA PHE A 75 3.85 1.20 -1.21
C PHE A 75 4.04 0.23 -2.36
N TYR A 76 3.24 0.30 -3.42
CA TYR A 76 3.39 -0.60 -4.57
C TYR A 76 4.67 -0.29 -5.34
N VAL A 77 5.01 0.99 -5.51
CA VAL A 77 6.28 1.39 -6.11
C VAL A 77 7.46 0.91 -5.25
N LEU A 78 7.41 1.11 -3.93
CA LEU A 78 8.48 0.63 -3.03
C LEU A 78 8.65 -0.88 -3.08
N ILE A 79 7.55 -1.64 -3.02
CA ILE A 79 7.60 -3.11 -3.11
C ILE A 79 8.19 -3.52 -4.45
N VAL A 80 7.77 -2.94 -5.57
CA VAL A 80 8.31 -3.24 -6.90
C VAL A 80 9.80 -2.93 -6.99
N ILE A 81 10.27 -1.82 -6.43
CA ILE A 81 11.71 -1.47 -6.39
C ILE A 81 12.49 -2.52 -5.61
N VAL A 82 12.05 -2.87 -4.41
CA VAL A 82 12.72 -3.88 -3.58
C VAL A 82 12.75 -5.23 -4.29
N LEU A 83 11.64 -5.61 -4.94
CA LEU A 83 11.54 -6.86 -5.68
C LEU A 83 12.44 -6.87 -6.92
N ALA A 84 12.51 -5.75 -7.65
CA ALA A 84 13.41 -5.59 -8.78
C ALA A 84 14.88 -5.69 -8.35
N LEU A 85 15.27 -5.01 -7.26
CA LEU A 85 16.62 -5.09 -6.70
C LEU A 85 16.96 -6.52 -6.27
N TYR A 86 16.04 -7.21 -5.60
CA TYR A 86 16.21 -8.61 -5.21
C TYR A 86 16.44 -9.52 -6.44
N LEU A 87 15.61 -9.39 -7.47
CA LEU A 87 15.72 -10.20 -8.69
C LEU A 87 17.02 -9.91 -9.45
N LEU A 88 17.40 -8.63 -9.59
CA LEU A 88 18.65 -8.23 -10.24
C LEU A 88 19.87 -8.82 -9.51
N MET A 89 19.91 -8.70 -8.18
CA MET A 89 21.02 -9.21 -7.37
C MET A 89 21.08 -10.74 -7.37
N LYS A 90 19.94 -11.42 -7.51
CA LYS A 90 19.89 -12.88 -7.60
C LYS A 90 20.30 -13.40 -8.97
N ALA A 91 20.04 -12.65 -10.04
CA ALA A 91 20.36 -13.03 -11.42
C ALA A 91 21.85 -12.83 -11.78
N ILE A 92 22.50 -11.83 -11.16
CA ILE A 92 23.97 -11.65 -11.15
C ILE A 92 24.56 -12.67 -10.18
#